data_AF-A0A1Y3BHS5-F1
#
_entry.id   AF-A0A1Y3BHS5-F1
#
_cell.length_a   1.000
_cell.length_b   1.000
_cell.length_c   1.000
_cell.angle_alpha   90.00
_cell.angle_beta   90.00
_cell.angle_gamma   90.00
#
_symmetry.space_group_name_H-M   'P 1'
#
loop_
_entity.id
_entity.type
_entity.pdbx_description
1 polymer ?
#
loop_
_entity_poly.entity_id
_entity_poly.type
_entity_poly.pdbx_seq_one_letter_code
_entity_poly.pdbx_strand_id
1 'polypeptide(L)'
;EPQDAICGNEVVEDGEECDCGWEEDCKEPCCFPMRANSPPDEPPCRLRPNVICSPSQGPCCTQDCKLKECTGSICMAYGLESCQCKQGPNDSPAKLCELCCRMPSDDSTCKSSFEWNTSPYDVPDLYAKPGTPCDNYNGYC
;
A
#
# COMPACT_ATOMS: atom_id res chain seq x y z
N GLU A 1 18.35 -3.10 -11.87
CA GLU A 1 19.14 -2.33 -10.89
C GLU A 1 18.19 -2.01 -9.75
N PRO A 2 18.51 -2.27 -8.47
CA PRO A 2 17.67 -1.75 -7.39
C PRO A 2 17.73 -0.23 -7.47
N GLN A 3 16.57 0.43 -7.48
CA GLN A 3 16.53 1.88 -7.35
C GLN A 3 17.00 2.22 -5.94
N ASP A 4 17.94 3.16 -5.81
CA ASP A 4 18.31 3.69 -4.49
C ASP A 4 17.08 4.36 -3.88
N ALA A 5 16.82 4.12 -2.58
CA ALA A 5 15.71 4.76 -1.88
C ALA A 5 15.90 6.29 -1.87
N ILE A 6 14.85 7.04 -2.20
CA ILE A 6 14.87 8.50 -2.32
C ILE A 6 13.89 9.13 -1.34
N CYS A 7 14.42 9.60 -0.22
CA CYS A 7 13.65 10.40 0.72
C CYS A 7 13.19 11.73 0.09
N GLY A 8 11.87 11.97 0.13
CA GLY A 8 11.20 13.16 -0.38
C GLY A 8 10.36 12.91 -1.66
N ASN A 9 10.15 11.66 -2.06
CA ASN A 9 9.34 11.27 -3.22
C ASN A 9 7.90 10.83 -2.85
N GLU A 10 7.55 10.93 -1.56
CA GLU A 10 6.24 10.54 -0.98
C GLU A 10 5.94 9.03 -1.00
N VAL A 11 6.96 8.18 -1.23
CA VAL A 11 6.85 6.73 -1.25
C VAL A 11 7.79 6.14 -0.21
N VAL A 12 7.26 5.37 0.73
CA VAL A 12 8.09 4.74 1.76
C VAL A 12 8.91 3.60 1.15
N GLU A 13 10.23 3.76 1.15
CA GLU A 13 11.18 2.79 0.61
C GLU A 13 12.03 2.09 1.70
N ASP A 14 12.84 1.11 1.30
CA ASP A 14 13.69 0.36 2.22
C ASP A 14 14.67 1.29 2.96
N GLY A 15 14.54 1.35 4.29
CA GLY A 15 15.36 2.19 5.16
C GLY A 15 14.65 3.42 5.71
N GLU A 16 13.44 3.71 5.22
CA GLU A 16 12.58 4.79 5.68
C GLU A 16 11.45 4.29 6.58
N GLU A 17 10.95 5.16 7.45
CA GLU A 17 9.75 4.87 8.25
C GLU A 17 8.51 5.54 7.65
N CYS A 18 8.70 6.67 6.95
CA CYS A 18 7.67 7.47 6.32
C CYS A 18 8.33 8.35 5.26
N ASP A 19 7.55 8.87 4.32
CA ASP A 19 8.00 9.92 3.41
C ASP A 19 6.84 10.88 3.10
N CYS A 20 6.89 12.09 3.67
CA CYS A 20 5.88 13.12 3.44
C CYS A 20 6.30 14.16 2.38
N GLY A 21 7.40 13.93 1.67
CA GLY A 21 7.97 14.88 0.73
C GLY A 21 8.93 15.89 1.36
N TRP A 22 9.20 16.95 0.60
CA TRP A 22 10.06 18.06 1.01
C TRP A 22 9.36 18.98 2.02
N GLU A 23 10.13 19.83 2.71
CA GLU A 23 9.60 20.72 3.76
C GLU A 23 8.43 21.61 3.30
N GLU A 24 8.43 22.06 2.04
CA GLU A 24 7.35 22.84 1.43
C GLU A 24 6.06 22.05 1.17
N ASP A 25 6.16 20.74 0.97
CA ASP A 25 5.05 19.86 0.57
C ASP A 25 4.50 19.04 1.75
N CYS A 26 5.36 18.74 2.72
CA CYS A 26 5.01 17.95 3.90
C CYS A 26 4.09 18.72 4.86
N LYS A 27 2.80 18.41 4.79
CA LYS A 27 1.74 19.05 5.59
C LYS A 27 1.35 18.26 6.84
N GLU A 28 1.80 17.01 6.95
CA GLU A 28 1.45 16.14 8.06
C GLU A 28 2.37 16.33 9.28
N PRO A 29 1.86 16.16 10.51
CA PRO A 29 2.68 16.26 11.72
C PRO A 29 3.39 14.94 12.08
N CYS A 30 3.32 13.92 11.22
CA CYS A 30 3.71 12.55 11.55
C CYS A 30 5.15 12.20 11.17
N CYS A 31 5.63 12.77 10.07
CA CYS A 31 6.94 12.49 9.50
C CYS A 31 7.86 13.73 9.60
N PHE A 32 9.16 13.50 9.67
CA PHE A 32 10.14 14.54 9.42
C PHE A 32 10.35 14.69 7.90
N PRO A 33 10.16 15.90 7.33
CA PRO A 33 10.29 16.11 5.90
C PRO A 33 11.73 15.97 5.42
N MET A 34 11.89 15.76 4.12
CA MET A 34 13.19 15.91 3.47
C MET A 34 13.63 17.38 3.49
N ARG A 35 14.87 17.63 3.92
CA ARG A 35 15.51 18.95 3.94
C ARG A 35 16.93 18.86 3.40
N ALA A 36 17.36 19.91 2.70
CA ALA A 36 18.75 20.04 2.24
C ALA A 36 19.77 20.00 3.40
N ASN A 37 19.39 20.53 4.57
CA ASN A 37 20.17 20.48 5.80
C ASN A 37 19.28 20.04 6.96
N SER A 38 19.19 18.73 7.19
CA SER A 38 18.39 18.17 8.28
C SER A 38 19.11 18.30 9.64
N PRO A 39 18.44 18.76 10.71
CA PRO A 39 18.98 18.70 12.06
C PRO A 39 19.33 17.26 12.47
N PRO A 40 20.38 17.03 13.28
CA PRO A 40 20.76 15.69 13.72
C PRO A 40 19.67 14.95 14.51
N ASP A 41 18.78 15.69 15.18
CA ASP A 41 17.65 15.22 15.98
C ASP A 41 16.34 15.10 15.19
N GLU A 42 16.31 15.57 13.94
CA GLU A 42 15.18 15.48 13.03
C GLU A 42 15.62 14.78 11.72
N PRO A 43 16.02 13.50 11.78
CA PRO A 43 16.41 12.76 10.59
C PRO A 43 15.23 12.68 9.61
N PRO A 44 15.45 12.95 8.31
CA PRO A 44 14.36 12.98 7.33
C PRO A 44 13.84 11.55 7.07
N CYS A 45 12.59 11.45 6.61
CA CYS A 45 11.91 10.19 6.33
C CYS A 45 11.85 9.22 7.54
N ARG A 46 11.78 9.82 8.72
CA ARG A 46 11.58 9.15 10.02
C ARG A 46 10.33 9.68 10.69
N LEU A 47 9.66 8.82 11.45
CA LEU A 47 8.51 9.23 12.22
C LEU A 47 8.94 10.20 13.32
N ARG A 48 8.08 11.18 13.58
CA ARG A 48 8.27 12.08 14.72
C ARG A 48 8.13 11.32 16.05
N PRO A 49 8.72 11.83 17.15
CA PRO A 49 8.54 11.21 18.45
C PRO A 49 7.06 11.09 18.85
N ASN A 50 6.70 9.96 19.47
CA ASN A 50 5.35 9.66 20.00
C ASN A 50 4.23 9.49 18.97
N VAL A 51 4.54 9.40 17.67
CA VAL A 51 3.57 8.92 16.68
C VAL A 51 3.85 7.46 16.31
N ILE A 52 2.83 6.78 15.77
CA ILE A 52 2.92 5.34 15.44
C ILE A 52 2.81 5.07 13.95
N CYS A 53 2.40 6.05 13.17
CA CYS A 53 2.23 5.94 11.73
C CYS A 53 2.32 7.31 11.06
N SER A 54 2.47 7.29 9.74
CA SER A 54 2.33 8.45 8.84
C SER A 54 1.35 8.11 7.71
N PRO A 55 0.49 9.04 7.26
CA PRO A 55 -0.29 8.90 6.03
C PRO A 55 0.48 8.38 4.81
N SER A 56 1.78 8.68 4.68
CA SER A 56 2.64 8.13 3.62
C SER A 56 2.78 6.60 3.64
N GLN A 57 2.63 5.97 4.81
CA GLN A 57 2.66 4.51 4.94
C GLN A 57 1.38 3.86 4.41
N GLY A 58 0.30 4.63 4.24
CA GLY A 58 -0.94 4.15 3.65
C GLY A 58 -2.21 4.77 4.26
N PRO A 59 -3.37 4.45 3.67
CA PRO A 59 -4.65 5.12 3.96
C PRO A 59 -5.19 4.87 5.38
N CYS A 60 -4.55 3.96 6.11
CA CYS A 60 -4.85 3.55 7.47
C CYS A 60 -4.36 4.49 8.55
N CYS A 61 -3.38 5.35 8.23
CA CYS A 61 -2.97 6.38 9.15
C CYS A 61 -3.82 7.64 8.91
N THR A 62 -4.36 8.22 9.97
CA THR A 62 -5.08 9.50 9.89
C THR A 62 -4.08 10.66 9.83
N GLN A 63 -4.58 11.84 9.45
CA GLN A 63 -3.79 13.09 9.47
C GLN A 63 -3.32 13.49 10.88
N ASP A 64 -3.95 12.94 11.94
CA ASP A 64 -3.54 13.11 13.34
C ASP A 64 -2.58 12.00 13.81
N CYS A 65 -1.94 11.27 12.89
CA CYS A 65 -0.98 10.20 13.15
C CYS A 65 -1.51 9.05 14.00
N LYS A 66 -2.80 8.72 13.84
CA LYS A 66 -3.44 7.59 14.52
C LYS A 66 -3.79 6.51 13.52
N LEU A 67 -3.61 5.26 13.92
CA LEU A 67 -4.16 4.14 13.18
C LEU A 67 -5.68 4.13 13.35
N LYS A 68 -6.41 4.09 12.23
CA LYS A 68 -7.82 3.71 12.19
C LYS A 68 -7.93 2.25 11.77
N GLU A 69 -9.15 1.70 11.87
CA GLU A 69 -9.44 0.35 11.37
C GLU A 69 -9.04 0.19 9.90
N CYS A 70 -8.14 -0.76 9.66
CA CYS A 70 -7.62 -1.13 8.34
C CYS A 70 -8.38 -2.32 7.76
N THR A 71 -9.70 -2.25 7.77
CA THR A 71 -10.52 -3.33 7.23
C THR A 71 -10.82 -3.08 5.76
N GLY A 72 -10.63 -4.10 4.93
CA GLY A 72 -10.98 -4.06 3.52
C GLY A 72 -9.76 -4.16 2.60
N SER A 73 -9.99 -3.88 1.33
CA SER A 73 -8.98 -3.94 0.27
C SER A 73 -8.96 -2.63 -0.50
N ILE A 74 -7.82 -2.33 -1.12
CA ILE A 74 -7.67 -1.20 -2.04
C ILE A 74 -8.73 -1.21 -3.15
N CYS A 75 -9.26 -2.38 -3.53
CA CYS A 75 -10.38 -2.53 -4.47
C CYS A 75 -11.55 -1.56 -4.14
N MET A 76 -11.84 -1.33 -2.86
CA MET A 76 -12.95 -0.47 -2.43
C MET A 76 -12.74 1.00 -2.82
N ALA A 77 -11.48 1.47 -2.87
CA ALA A 77 -11.16 2.83 -3.33
C ALA A 77 -11.50 3.03 -4.80
N TYR A 78 -11.54 1.94 -5.58
CA TYR A 78 -11.90 1.91 -7.00
C TYR A 78 -13.35 1.49 -7.25
N GLY A 79 -14.19 1.43 -6.20
CA GLY A 79 -15.58 1.00 -6.30
C GLY A 79 -15.75 -0.50 -6.60
N LEU A 80 -14.72 -1.30 -6.35
CA LEU A 80 -14.70 -2.76 -6.53
C LEU A 80 -14.75 -3.48 -5.17
N GLU A 81 -15.05 -4.76 -5.19
CA GLU A 81 -15.02 -5.63 -4.00
C GLU A 81 -13.80 -6.56 -4.04
N SER A 82 -13.23 -6.87 -2.88
CA SER A 82 -12.15 -7.84 -2.77
C SER A 82 -12.64 -9.26 -3.05
N CYS A 83 -11.83 -10.06 -3.74
CA CYS A 83 -12.03 -11.48 -3.91
C CYS A 83 -10.68 -12.22 -3.88
N GLN A 84 -10.69 -13.55 -3.72
CA GLN A 84 -9.47 -14.36 -3.78
C GLN A 84 -9.24 -14.84 -5.21
N CYS A 85 -8.01 -14.66 -5.70
CA CYS A 85 -7.61 -15.16 -6.99
C CYS A 85 -7.70 -16.69 -7.05
N LYS A 86 -8.01 -17.23 -8.23
CA LYS A 86 -7.96 -18.66 -8.52
C LYS A 86 -6.75 -18.96 -9.39
N GLN A 87 -6.06 -20.06 -9.09
CA GLN A 87 -4.96 -20.53 -9.92
C GLN A 87 -5.51 -21.33 -11.11
N GLY A 88 -5.19 -20.92 -12.33
CA GLY A 88 -5.38 -21.73 -13.53
C GLY A 88 -4.31 -22.81 -13.71
N PRO A 89 -4.51 -23.77 -14.63
CA PRO A 89 -3.58 -24.88 -14.83
C PRO A 89 -2.17 -24.46 -15.28
N ASN A 90 -2.02 -23.27 -15.84
CA ASN A 90 -0.74 -22.73 -16.32
C ASN A 90 -0.21 -21.58 -15.45
N ASP A 91 -0.92 -21.21 -14.38
CA ASP A 91 -0.53 -20.09 -13.54
C ASP A 91 0.48 -20.52 -12.48
N SER A 92 1.37 -19.60 -12.12
CA SER A 92 2.26 -19.82 -10.98
C SER A 92 1.46 -19.88 -9.66
N PRO A 93 1.96 -20.56 -8.62
CA PRO A 93 1.31 -20.56 -7.30
C PRO A 93 1.13 -19.16 -6.70
N ALA A 94 2.01 -18.21 -7.07
CA ALA A 94 1.91 -16.82 -6.63
C ALA A 94 0.62 -16.14 -7.09
N LYS A 95 -0.06 -16.66 -8.13
CA LYS A 95 -1.37 -16.17 -8.61
C LYS A 95 -2.41 -16.13 -7.50
N LEU A 96 -2.40 -17.11 -6.58
CA LEU A 96 -3.32 -17.16 -5.44
C LEU A 96 -3.12 -16.01 -4.45
N CYS A 97 -1.95 -15.38 -4.50
CA CYS A 97 -1.51 -14.30 -3.63
C CYS A 97 -1.45 -12.94 -4.32
N GLU A 98 -1.87 -12.86 -5.58
CA GLU A 98 -2.15 -11.55 -6.19
C GLU A 98 -3.35 -10.91 -5.49
N LEU A 99 -3.39 -9.57 -5.49
CA LEU A 99 -4.56 -8.85 -5.02
C LEU A 99 -5.63 -8.96 -6.10
N CYS A 100 -6.79 -9.56 -5.80
CA CYS A 100 -7.89 -9.67 -6.75
C CYS A 100 -9.08 -8.76 -6.37
N CYS A 101 -9.64 -8.11 -7.38
CA CYS A 101 -10.84 -7.30 -7.27
C CYS A 101 -11.95 -7.85 -8.18
N ARG A 102 -13.20 -7.54 -7.86
CA ARG A 102 -14.38 -7.86 -8.68
C ARG A 102 -15.41 -6.75 -8.66
N MET A 103 -16.32 -6.75 -9.62
CA MET A 103 -17.43 -5.80 -9.63
C MET A 103 -18.42 -6.11 -8.49
N PRO A 104 -19.00 -5.09 -7.83
CA PRO A 104 -20.11 -5.28 -6.92
C PRO A 104 -21.30 -5.79 -7.76
N SER A 105 -21.79 -7.01 -7.47
CA SER A 105 -22.86 -7.76 -8.17
C SER A 105 -22.44 -8.86 -9.15
N ASP A 106 -21.15 -9.07 -9.42
CA ASP A 106 -20.70 -10.17 -10.28
C ASP A 106 -19.49 -10.91 -9.70
N ASP A 107 -19.76 -12.04 -9.03
CA ASP A 107 -18.73 -12.90 -8.43
C ASP A 107 -17.84 -13.59 -9.47
N SER A 108 -18.29 -13.68 -10.72
CA SER A 108 -17.49 -14.28 -11.81
C SER A 108 -16.40 -13.35 -12.34
N THR A 109 -16.43 -12.07 -11.97
CA THR A 109 -15.46 -11.05 -12.43
C THR A 109 -14.22 -10.93 -11.55
N CYS A 110 -13.97 -11.89 -10.66
CA CYS A 110 -12.76 -11.87 -9.85
C CYS A 110 -11.52 -11.96 -10.72
N LYS A 111 -10.80 -10.84 -10.83
CA LYS A 111 -9.60 -10.70 -11.65
C LYS A 111 -8.49 -10.08 -10.82
N SER A 112 -7.26 -10.40 -11.22
CA SER A 112 -6.07 -9.85 -10.61
C SER A 112 -5.99 -8.34 -10.78
N SER A 113 -5.41 -7.63 -9.82
CA SER A 113 -5.10 -6.21 -9.94
C SER A 113 -4.23 -5.92 -11.16
N PHE A 114 -3.38 -6.88 -11.55
CA PHE A 114 -2.56 -6.85 -12.76
C PHE A 114 -3.39 -6.85 -14.06
N GLU A 115 -4.67 -7.19 -13.98
CA GLU A 115 -5.63 -7.12 -15.08
C GLU A 115 -6.58 -5.91 -14.94
N TRP A 116 -6.67 -5.32 -13.74
CA TRP A 116 -7.42 -4.09 -13.44
C TRP A 116 -6.56 -2.81 -13.59
N ASN A 117 -5.28 -2.94 -13.94
CA ASN A 117 -4.32 -1.86 -14.10
C ASN A 117 -4.48 -1.02 -15.37
N THR A 118 -5.67 -1.05 -15.97
CA THR A 118 -6.01 -0.28 -17.17
C THR A 118 -7.24 0.58 -16.92
N SER A 119 -7.32 1.68 -17.66
CA SER A 119 -8.45 2.61 -17.64
C SER A 119 -9.78 1.86 -17.88
N PRO A 120 -10.85 2.16 -17.13
CA PRO A 120 -11.04 3.32 -16.25
C PRO A 120 -10.67 3.13 -14.77
N TYR A 121 -10.17 1.96 -14.38
CA TYR A 121 -9.92 1.65 -12.97
C TYR A 121 -8.49 1.97 -12.56
N ASP A 122 -7.50 1.52 -13.33
CA ASP A 122 -6.08 1.77 -13.05
C ASP A 122 -5.69 1.31 -11.63
N VAL A 123 -6.18 0.12 -11.22
CA VAL A 123 -5.82 -0.49 -9.93
C VAL A 123 -4.35 -0.91 -9.98
N PRO A 124 -3.51 -0.56 -8.98
CA PRO A 124 -2.09 -0.90 -9.01
C PRO A 124 -1.82 -2.40 -8.96
N ASP A 125 -0.74 -2.83 -9.61
CA ASP A 125 -0.23 -4.20 -9.58
C ASP A 125 0.27 -4.57 -8.18
N LEU A 126 -0.51 -5.36 -7.44
CA LEU A 126 -0.27 -5.63 -6.02
C LEU A 126 -0.41 -7.11 -5.69
N TYR A 127 0.40 -7.56 -4.74
CA TYR A 127 0.22 -8.83 -4.07
C TYR A 127 -0.46 -8.62 -2.71
N ALA A 128 -1.17 -9.64 -2.25
CA ALA A 128 -1.65 -9.72 -0.88
C ALA A 128 -0.47 -9.66 0.10
N LYS A 129 -0.71 -9.09 1.29
CA LYS A 129 0.32 -9.04 2.34
C LYS A 129 0.57 -10.44 2.91
N PRO A 130 1.80 -10.74 3.36
CA PRO A 130 2.07 -11.99 4.08
C PRO A 130 1.11 -12.19 5.26
N GLY A 131 0.67 -13.42 5.46
CA GLY A 131 -0.39 -13.83 6.39
C GLY A 131 -1.82 -13.72 5.84
N THR A 132 -2.03 -13.25 4.61
CA THR A 132 -3.36 -13.15 4.01
C THR A 132 -3.86 -14.55 3.60
N PRO A 133 -5.07 -14.97 4.02
CA PRO A 133 -5.63 -16.24 3.58
C PRO A 133 -5.83 -16.29 2.05
N CYS A 134 -5.49 -17.42 1.44
CA CYS A 134 -5.66 -17.67 0.02
C CYS A 134 -6.34 -19.04 -0.24
N ASP A 135 -6.68 -19.31 -1.51
CA ASP A 135 -7.32 -20.56 -1.95
C ASP A 135 -8.56 -20.95 -1.12
N ASN A 136 -9.52 -20.04 -0.98
CA ASN A 136 -10.73 -20.23 -0.17
C ASN A 136 -10.42 -20.65 1.29
N TYR A 137 -9.43 -19.98 1.89
CA TYR A 137 -8.96 -20.20 3.26
C TYR A 137 -8.25 -21.54 3.49
N ASN A 138 -7.78 -22.20 2.44
CA ASN A 138 -6.97 -23.44 2.55
C ASN A 138 -5.47 -23.18 2.67
N GLY A 139 -5.03 -21.92 2.57
CA GLY A 139 -3.63 -21.54 2.70
C GLY A 139 -3.44 -20.09 3.10
N TYR A 140 -2.17 -19.69 3.15
CA TYR A 140 -1.73 -18.33 3.41
C TYR A 140 -0.66 -17.94 2.40
N CYS A 141 -0.75 -16.70 1.95
CA CYS A 141 0.39 -15.93 1.49
C CYS A 141 1.22 -15.51 2.72
#